data_AF-A0AAW6TSL4-F1
#
_entry.id   AF-A0AAW6TSL4-F1
#
_cell.length_a   1.000
_cell.length_b   1.000
_cell.length_c   1.000
_cell.angle_alpha   90.00
_cell.angle_beta   90.00
_cell.angle_gamma   90.00
#
_symmetry.space_group_name_H-M   'P 1'
#
loop_
_entity.id
_entity.type
_entity.pdbx_description
1 polymer ?
#
loop_
_entity_poly.entity_id
_entity_poly.type
_entity_poly.pdbx_seq_one_letter_code
_entity_poly.pdbx_strand_id
1 'polypeptide(L)' 'MEKLIYPINGINYILFEIELPLKLAKKFETRIKVVDGIIQHTKYIENFWNRNVSIKCLIPERNIVRFKNL' A
#
# COMPACT_ATOMS: atom_id res chain seq x y z
N MET A 1 -2.45 -11.34 15.68
CA MET A 1 -2.52 -10.97 14.24
C MET A 1 -3.98 -10.82 13.90
N GLU A 2 -4.51 -9.59 13.99
CA GLU A 2 -5.92 -9.32 13.68
C GLU A 2 -6.11 -9.19 12.16
N LYS A 3 -7.19 -9.79 11.66
CA LYS A 3 -7.60 -9.70 10.26
C LYS A 3 -8.04 -8.26 9.97
N LEU A 4 -7.23 -7.49 9.27
CA LEU A 4 -7.47 -6.08 8.92
C LEU A 4 -8.29 -5.95 7.63
N ILE A 5 -9.45 -6.62 7.58
CA ILE A 5 -10.39 -6.44 6.47
C ILE A 5 -11.35 -5.31 6.87
N TYR A 6 -11.30 -4.22 6.12
CA TYR A 6 -12.11 -3.02 6.32
C TYR A 6 -13.25 -2.97 5.30
N PRO A 7 -14.51 -3.15 5.71
CA PRO A 7 -15.64 -2.93 4.81
C PRO A 7 -15.87 -1.42 4.64
N ILE A 8 -15.63 -0.91 3.44
CA ILE A 8 -15.88 0.50 3.07
C ILE A 8 -16.82 0.49 1.88
N ASN A 9 -18.00 1.11 2.03
CA ASN A 9 -19.05 1.17 0.99
C ASN A 9 -19.41 -0.20 0.38
N GLY A 10 -19.45 -1.25 1.21
CA GLY A 10 -19.75 -2.62 0.77
C GLY A 10 -18.61 -3.34 0.05
N ILE A 11 -17.41 -2.75 -0.02
CA ILE A 11 -16.21 -3.38 -0.55
C ILE A 11 -15.28 -3.72 0.60
N ASN A 12 -14.81 -4.97 0.65
CA ASN A 12 -13.78 -5.40 1.58
C ASN A 12 -12.41 -4.91 1.11
N TYR A 13 -11.71 -4.17 1.97
CA TYR A 13 -10.34 -3.75 1.74
C TYR A 13 -9.40 -4.45 2.70
N ILE A 14 -8.22 -4.83 2.22
CA ILE A 14 -7.15 -5.39 3.03
C ILE A 14 -6.13 -4.29 3.29
N LEU A 15 -5.76 -4.10 4.56
CA LEU A 15 -4.70 -3.17 4.93
C LEU A 15 -3.31 -3.77 4.68
N PHE A 16 -2.47 -2.98 4.03
CA PHE A 16 -1.06 -3.23 3.82
C PHE A 16 -0.24 -2.08 4.38
N GLU A 17 0.89 -2.42 4.96
CA GLU A 17 1.93 -1.49 5.36
C GLU A 17 3.26 -2.05 4.87
N ILE A 18 4.02 -1.25 4.15
CA ILE A 18 5.29 -1.67 3.56
C ILE A 18 6.31 -0.55 3.64
N GLU A 19 7.53 -0.92 3.99
CA GLU A 19 8.70 -0.05 3.92
C GLU A 19 9.54 -0.40 2.70
N LEU A 20 9.90 0.61 1.92
CA LEU A 20 10.65 0.41 0.69
C LEU A 20 11.50 1.65 0.35
N PRO A 21 12.56 1.51 -0.45
CA PRO A 21 13.40 2.64 -0.84
C PRO A 21 12.62 3.72 -1.57
N LEU A 22 12.93 5.00 -1.33
CA LEU A 22 12.25 6.16 -1.94
C LEU A 22 12.15 6.06 -3.48
N LYS A 23 13.18 5.50 -4.12
CA LYS A 23 13.22 5.28 -5.59
C LYS A 23 12.10 4.37 -6.10
N LEU A 24 11.61 3.44 -5.27
CA LEU A 24 10.54 2.50 -5.62
C LEU A 24 9.15 2.98 -5.18
N ALA A 25 9.07 3.98 -4.29
CA ALA A 25 7.81 4.47 -3.73
C ALA A 25 6.83 4.92 -4.79
N LYS A 26 7.28 5.74 -5.75
CA LYS A 26 6.42 6.23 -6.84
C LYS A 26 5.84 5.10 -7.70
N LYS A 27 6.64 4.05 -7.95
CA LYS A 27 6.18 2.87 -8.70
C LYS A 27 5.15 2.09 -7.88
N PHE A 28 5.38 1.92 -6.59
CA PHE A 28 4.46 1.24 -5.69
C PHE A 28 3.12 1.99 -5.55
N GLU A 29 3.14 3.30 -5.34
CA GLU A 29 1.94 4.14 -5.30
C GLU A 29 1.12 4.06 -6.59
N THR A 30 1.80 4.00 -7.73
CA THR A 30 1.12 3.82 -9.03
C THR A 30 0.42 2.46 -9.11
N ARG A 31 1.08 1.38 -8.64
CA ARG A 31 0.46 0.03 -8.60
C ARG A 31 -0.77 0.01 -7.70
N ILE A 32 -0.73 0.67 -6.55
CA ILE A 32 -1.88 0.80 -5.64
C ILE A 32 -3.06 1.46 -6.38
N LYS A 33 -2.81 2.56 -7.09
CA LYS A 33 -3.86 3.28 -7.85
C LYS A 33 -4.44 2.44 -8.99
N VAL A 34 -3.63 1.66 -9.70
CA VAL A 34 -4.07 0.79 -10.81
C VAL A 34 -5.05 -0.30 -10.36
N VAL A 35 -5.01 -0.69 -9.08
CA VAL A 35 -5.89 -1.71 -8.50
C VAL A 35 -7.02 -1.13 -7.65
N ASP A 36 -7.35 0.16 -7.85
CA ASP A 36 -8.35 0.91 -7.06
C ASP A 36 -8.04 0.92 -5.56
N GLY A 37 -6.76 0.84 -5.21
CA GLY A 37 -6.29 0.93 -3.84
C GLY A 37 -6.27 2.36 -3.32
N ILE A 38 -6.38 2.50 -2.00
CA ILE A 38 -6.42 3.78 -1.29
C ILE A 38 -5.13 3.91 -0.48
N ILE A 39 -4.36 4.97 -0.72
CA ILE A 39 -3.20 5.30 0.12
C ILE A 39 -3.73 6.06 1.35
N GLN A 40 -3.51 5.50 2.53
CA GLN A 40 -3.93 6.14 3.79
C GLN A 40 -2.85 7.09 4.31
N HIS A 41 -1.58 6.66 4.28
CA HIS A 41 -0.48 7.42 4.83
C HIS A 41 0.85 7.07 4.15
N THR A 42 1.70 8.08 3.97
CA THR A 42 3.06 7.94 3.47
C THR A 42 4.01 8.62 4.44
N LYS A 43 4.92 7.87 5.06
CA LYS A 43 5.89 8.35 6.03
C LYS A 43 7.30 8.23 5.48
N TYR A 44 8.00 9.35 5.35
CA TYR A 44 9.41 9.37 4.96
C TYR A 44 10.28 9.00 6.15
N ILE A 45 11.17 8.02 5.93
CA ILE A 45 12.13 7.54 6.92
C ILE A 45 13.51 7.90 6.37
N GLU A 46 14.02 9.07 6.78
CA GLU A 46 15.36 9.52 6.41
C GLU A 46 16.34 9.15 7.52
N ASN A 47 17.24 8.22 7.20
CA ASN A 47 18.44 7.95 7.98
C ASN A 47 19.65 8.44 7.18
N PHE A 48 20.76 8.76 7.85
CA PHE A 48 21.99 9.28 7.24
C PHE A 48 22.48 8.46 6.05
N TRP A 49 22.19 7.16 6.04
CA TRP A 49 22.61 6.19 5.02
C TRP A 49 21.50 5.74 4.06
N ASN A 50 20.22 5.97 4.36
CA ASN A 50 19.11 5.42 3.59
C ASN A 50 17.87 6.35 3.59
N ARG A 51 17.28 6.51 2.40
CA ARG A 51 15.99 7.18 2.21
C ARG A 51 14.93 6.12 1.93
N ASN A 52 14.21 5.71 2.96
CA ASN A 52 13.10 4.79 2.86
C ASN A 52 11.78 5.53 3.04
N VAL A 53 10.70 4.88 2.62
CA VAL A 53 9.34 5.37 2.78
C VAL A 53 8.49 4.20 3.27
N SER A 54 7.75 4.43 4.35
CA SER A 54 6.66 3.54 4.78
C SER A 54 5.36 4.01 4.15
N ILE A 55 4.67 3.11 3.45
CA ILE A 55 3.38 3.38 2.81
C ILE A 55 2.33 2.46 3.42
N LYS A 56 1.28 3.07 3.96
CA LYS A 56 0.09 2.40 4.47
C LYS A 56 -1.05 2.55 3.46
N CYS A 57 -1.59 1.45 2.98
CA CYS A 57 -2.63 1.45 1.95
C CYS A 57 -3.67 0.36 2.15
N LEU A 58 -4.84 0.57 1.56
CA LEU A 58 -5.96 -0.36 1.51
C LEU A 58 -6.10 -0.86 0.07
N ILE A 59 -6.12 -2.18 -0.12
CA ILE A 59 -6.32 -2.80 -1.44
C ILE A 59 -7.65 -3.54 -1.43
N PRO A 60 -8.54 -3.31 -2.43
CA PRO A 60 -9.77 -4.07 -2.54
C PRO A 60 -9.48 -5.57 -2.65
N GLU A 61 -10.14 -6.39 -1.84
CA GLU A 61 -9.97 -7.84 -1.83
C GLU A 61 -10.17 -8.44 -3.23
N ARG A 62 -11.17 -7.94 -3.97
CA ARG A 62 -11.44 -8.35 -5.37
C ARG A 62 -10.27 -8.15 -6.34
N ASN A 63 -9.36 -7.23 -6.04
CA ASN A 63 -8.23 -6.88 -6.90
C ASN A 63 -6.88 -7.40 -6.36
N ILE A 64 -6.87 -8.20 -5.29
CA ILE A 64 -5.63 -8.61 -4.62
C ILE A 64 -4.71 -9.45 -5.51
N VAL A 65 -5.30 -10.34 -6.33
CA VAL A 65 -4.54 -11.19 -7.26
C VAL A 65 -3.85 -10.32 -8.31
N ARG A 66 -4.55 -9.28 -8.80
CA ARG A 66 -3.99 -8.32 -9.76
C ARG A 66 -2.87 -7.51 -9.12
N PHE A 67 -3.02 -7.09 -7.87
CA PHE A 67 -1.99 -6.36 -7.13
C PHE A 67 -0.71 -7.18 -6.95
N LYS A 68 -0.83 -8.49 -6.65
CA LYS A 68 0.32 -9.40 -6.51
C LYS A 68 1.11 -9.58 -7.82
N ASN A 69 0.43 -9.55 -8.96
CA ASN A 69 1.03 -9.83 -10.27
C ASN A 69 1.64 -8.60 -10.96
N LEU A 70 1.57 -7.41 -10.35
CA LEU A 70 2.13 -6.16 -10.87
C LEU A 70 3.57 -5.93 -10.43
#